data_AF-A0A5B7CV65-F1
#
_entry.id   AF-A0A5B7CV65-F1
#
_cell.length_a   1.000
_cell.length_b   1.000
_cell.length_c   1.000
_cell.angle_alpha   90.00
_cell.angle_beta   90.00
_cell.angle_gamma   90.00
#
_symmetry.space_group_name_H-M   'P 1'
#
loop_
_entity.id
_entity.type
_entity.pdbx_description
1 polymer ?
#
loop_
_entity_poly.entity_id
_entity_poly.type
_entity_poly.pdbx_seq_one_letter_code
_entity_poly.pdbx_strand_id
1 'polypeptide(L)'
;MQILSTVYIVPNLVRILKNLIMAGYSPEHDVQGVSDPFLQVKILKLLRILGCGDSDASETMNDILAQVATNTESSKNVGNAILYETVLSIMDIKSESGLRVLAINILGRFLLNADKNIRYVALNTLLRVVHADNSAVQRHRSTILECLKDADISIRKRAMELCFALINGNNIRTMMKELLTFLENAEPEFKATCSSKCVLAAEKYSPNVRWHIDTLLKVVEAAGNHVPDDVVSSTIQLISETRAEQAYAVGELWRHLSVAQLEFQPMIQVSTWCIGEFGDLLLNGLEPGPTAPSNTTTSTSPAQLSHTNNSSSPALLLDGLLNNTSSTTTTTTAGIASLSTPTANSTTLPTNNFIIPQSLSQPSVPGIVAYDKNGMKLDMTFEIQDSVTTINMLATNTSLAQVTDFLFQAAVPKSLQLQMMTPSSTSMAPSATLTQVIKVNNPSTTEDENAVIMASKWFGSTGPGRNKSLPSSSVAVTPPVASMSSNHNPHLLLLLHPQSTIPDT
;
A
#
# COMPACT_ATOMS: atom_id res chain seq x y z
N MET A 1 -42.55 6.20 -0.53
CA MET A 1 -42.21 7.64 -0.64
C MET A 1 -40.93 7.88 -1.46
N GLN A 2 -39.79 7.23 -1.16
CA GLN A 2 -38.53 7.42 -1.91
C GLN A 2 -38.67 7.32 -3.44
N ILE A 3 -39.37 6.30 -3.96
CA ILE A 3 -39.53 6.08 -5.42
C ILE A 3 -40.16 7.28 -6.14
N LEU A 4 -41.20 7.92 -5.57
CA LEU A 4 -41.77 9.14 -6.18
C LEU A 4 -40.81 10.33 -6.14
N SER A 5 -39.87 10.38 -5.18
CA SER A 5 -38.92 11.48 -5.07
C SER A 5 -37.87 11.42 -6.19
N THR A 6 -37.28 10.25 -6.43
CA THR A 6 -36.23 10.05 -7.44
C THR A 6 -36.70 10.43 -8.85
N VAL A 7 -37.90 10.00 -9.23
CA VAL A 7 -38.49 10.22 -10.57
C VAL A 7 -38.59 11.70 -10.94
N TYR A 8 -38.88 12.60 -9.99
CA TYR A 8 -38.96 14.04 -10.26
C TYR A 8 -37.63 14.78 -10.03
N ILE A 9 -36.74 14.27 -9.17
CA ILE A 9 -35.48 14.93 -8.83
C ILE A 9 -34.43 14.73 -9.93
N VAL A 10 -34.27 13.50 -10.46
CA VAL A 10 -33.21 13.20 -11.45
C VAL A 10 -33.33 14.07 -12.72
N PRO A 11 -34.49 14.18 -13.40
CA PRO A 11 -34.63 15.06 -14.57
C PRO A 11 -34.35 16.54 -14.27
N ASN A 12 -34.68 17.00 -13.06
CA ASN A 12 -34.41 18.38 -12.64
C ASN A 12 -32.91 18.62 -12.41
N LEU A 13 -32.21 17.69 -11.77
CA LEU A 13 -30.75 17.76 -11.61
C LEU A 13 -30.03 17.68 -12.95
N VAL A 14 -30.48 16.81 -13.86
CA VAL A 14 -29.98 16.71 -15.25
C VAL A 14 -30.12 18.06 -15.97
N ARG A 15 -31.28 18.72 -15.87
CA ARG A 15 -31.51 20.06 -16.44
C ARG A 15 -30.62 21.14 -15.83
N ILE A 16 -30.41 21.12 -14.51
CA ILE A 16 -29.53 22.09 -13.82
C ILE A 16 -28.07 21.88 -14.26
N LEU A 17 -27.59 20.63 -14.28
CA LEU A 17 -26.25 20.30 -14.72
C LEU A 17 -26.02 20.67 -16.19
N LYS A 18 -27.00 20.40 -17.08
CA LYS A 18 -26.96 20.83 -18.47
C LYS A 18 -26.86 22.35 -18.61
N ASN A 19 -27.62 23.09 -17.79
CA ASN A 19 -27.51 24.54 -17.74
C ASN A 19 -26.12 25.00 -17.27
N LEU A 20 -25.47 24.34 -16.30
CA LEU A 20 -24.12 24.70 -15.85
C LEU A 20 -23.04 24.45 -16.93
N ILE A 21 -23.13 23.36 -17.69
CA ILE A 21 -22.21 23.06 -18.80
C ILE A 21 -22.39 24.04 -19.96
N MET A 22 -23.63 24.44 -20.24
CA MET A 22 -23.98 25.37 -21.32
C MET A 22 -23.96 26.84 -20.89
N ALA A 23 -23.84 27.13 -19.60
CA ALA A 23 -23.79 28.49 -19.07
C ALA A 23 -22.49 29.16 -19.52
N GLY A 24 -22.63 30.35 -20.09
CA GLY A 24 -21.51 31.24 -20.27
C GLY A 24 -20.90 31.68 -18.93
N TYR A 25 -19.81 32.42 -19.03
CA TYR A 25 -19.05 32.96 -17.89
C TYR A 25 -19.95 33.65 -16.85
N SER A 26 -19.96 33.13 -15.61
CA SER A 26 -20.52 33.77 -14.42
C SER A 26 -19.36 34.29 -13.55
N PRO A 27 -19.17 35.62 -13.40
CA PRO A 27 -18.00 36.18 -12.73
C PRO A 27 -17.82 35.74 -11.27
N GLU A 28 -18.90 35.34 -10.60
CA GLU A 28 -18.93 34.99 -9.18
C GLU A 28 -18.78 33.48 -8.92
N HIS A 29 -18.96 32.64 -9.94
CA HIS A 29 -18.89 31.17 -9.84
C HIS A 29 -17.88 30.52 -10.81
N ASP A 30 -17.24 31.28 -11.69
CA ASP A 30 -16.20 30.76 -12.59
C ASP A 30 -14.92 30.40 -11.83
N VAL A 31 -14.39 29.20 -12.11
CA VAL A 31 -13.06 28.80 -11.66
C VAL A 31 -12.25 28.30 -12.86
N GLN A 32 -11.38 29.17 -13.37
CA GLN A 32 -10.50 28.89 -14.51
C GLN A 32 -11.24 28.58 -15.82
N GLY A 33 -12.35 29.27 -16.10
CA GLY A 33 -13.16 29.07 -17.31
C GLY A 33 -14.23 27.98 -17.18
N VAL A 34 -14.52 27.53 -15.96
CA VAL A 34 -15.54 26.52 -15.67
C VAL A 34 -16.55 27.07 -14.67
N SER A 35 -17.82 27.13 -15.08
CA SER A 35 -18.96 27.63 -14.29
C SER A 35 -19.35 26.67 -13.17
N ASP A 36 -19.14 27.07 -11.90
CA ASP A 36 -19.45 26.34 -10.67
C ASP A 36 -19.05 24.85 -10.65
N PRO A 37 -17.74 24.54 -10.66
CA PRO A 37 -17.27 23.16 -10.66
C PRO A 37 -17.64 22.40 -9.38
N PHE A 38 -17.82 23.10 -8.26
CA PHE A 38 -18.16 22.49 -6.98
C PHE A 38 -19.60 21.97 -7.00
N LEU A 39 -20.54 22.77 -7.51
CA LEU A 39 -21.93 22.33 -7.70
C LEU A 39 -22.02 21.22 -8.75
N GLN A 40 -21.28 21.30 -9.86
CA GLN A 40 -21.22 20.22 -10.85
C GLN A 40 -20.80 18.88 -10.22
N VAL A 41 -19.71 18.85 -9.45
CA VAL A 41 -19.23 17.66 -8.74
C VAL A 41 -20.25 17.17 -7.69
N LYS A 42 -20.92 18.07 -6.97
CA LYS A 42 -21.96 17.69 -5.99
C LYS A 42 -23.21 17.10 -6.66
N ILE A 43 -23.62 17.64 -7.81
CA ILE A 43 -24.73 17.07 -8.61
C ILE A 43 -24.34 15.69 -9.16
N LEU A 44 -23.14 15.52 -9.71
CA LEU A 44 -22.65 14.23 -10.19
C LEU A 44 -22.62 13.17 -9.07
N LYS A 45 -22.11 13.52 -7.88
CA LYS A 45 -22.17 12.67 -6.67
C LYS A 45 -23.60 12.25 -6.32
N LEU A 46 -24.54 13.19 -6.36
CA LEU A 46 -25.94 12.91 -6.07
C LEU A 46 -26.59 12.02 -7.13
N LEU A 47 -26.34 12.29 -8.42
CA LEU A 47 -26.79 11.47 -9.55
C LEU A 47 -26.28 10.03 -9.42
N ARG A 48 -25.00 9.82 -9.09
CA ARG A 48 -24.44 8.48 -8.82
C ARG A 48 -25.21 7.72 -7.74
N ILE A 49 -25.53 8.38 -6.63
CA ILE A 49 -26.27 7.77 -5.52
C ILE A 49 -27.72 7.47 -5.93
N LEU A 50 -28.37 8.36 -6.68
CA LEU A 50 -29.76 8.20 -7.13
C LEU A 50 -29.91 7.15 -8.25
N GLY A 51 -28.93 6.99 -9.14
CA GLY A 51 -28.91 5.97 -10.19
C GLY A 51 -28.43 4.59 -9.73
N CYS A 52 -27.84 4.48 -8.54
CA CYS A 52 -27.34 3.20 -8.03
C CYS A 52 -28.51 2.24 -7.74
N GLY A 53 -28.62 1.17 -8.54
CA GLY A 53 -29.68 0.18 -8.47
C GLY A 53 -30.91 0.48 -9.34
N ASP A 54 -31.18 1.75 -9.65
CA ASP A 54 -32.32 2.24 -10.44
C ASP A 54 -31.96 2.36 -11.93
N SER A 55 -32.66 1.61 -12.78
CA SER A 55 -32.41 1.59 -14.23
C SER A 55 -32.97 2.82 -14.93
N ASP A 56 -34.16 3.27 -14.54
CA ASP A 56 -34.89 4.35 -15.21
C ASP A 56 -34.21 5.71 -14.90
N ALA A 57 -33.75 5.87 -13.66
CA ALA A 57 -32.90 6.99 -13.27
C ALA A 57 -31.54 6.97 -14.00
N SER A 58 -30.91 5.79 -14.14
CA SER A 58 -29.64 5.64 -14.88
C SER A 58 -29.80 6.02 -16.35
N GLU A 59 -30.87 5.55 -17.02
CA GLU A 59 -31.18 5.90 -18.40
C GLU A 59 -31.39 7.41 -18.58
N THR A 60 -32.17 8.03 -17.69
CA THR A 60 -32.45 9.48 -17.68
C THR A 60 -31.19 10.35 -17.58
N MET A 61 -30.11 9.86 -16.96
CA MET A 61 -28.85 10.61 -16.78
C MET A 61 -27.73 10.25 -17.75
N ASN A 62 -27.88 9.21 -18.58
CA ASN A 62 -26.82 8.78 -19.51
C ASN A 62 -26.40 9.91 -20.48
N ASP A 63 -27.36 10.62 -21.06
CA ASP A 63 -27.11 11.72 -22.01
C ASP A 63 -26.26 12.86 -21.40
N ILE A 64 -26.55 13.25 -20.15
CA ILE A 64 -25.81 14.34 -19.50
C ILE A 64 -24.43 13.87 -19.04
N LEU A 65 -24.28 12.63 -18.61
CA LEU A 65 -22.98 12.05 -18.26
C LEU A 65 -22.09 11.94 -19.51
N ALA A 66 -22.64 11.56 -20.66
CA ALA A 66 -21.95 11.60 -21.94
C ALA A 66 -21.54 13.04 -22.32
N GLN A 67 -22.46 14.01 -22.20
CA GLN A 67 -22.21 15.41 -22.52
C GLN A 67 -21.11 16.03 -21.63
N VAL A 68 -21.09 15.76 -20.32
CA VAL A 68 -20.00 16.18 -19.43
C VAL A 68 -18.68 15.52 -19.84
N ALA A 69 -18.70 14.20 -20.04
CA ALA A 69 -17.53 13.41 -20.41
C ALA A 69 -16.86 13.85 -21.73
N THR A 70 -17.61 14.40 -22.68
CA THR A 70 -17.07 14.93 -23.95
C THR A 70 -16.74 16.41 -23.92
N ASN A 71 -17.51 17.24 -23.20
CA ASN A 71 -17.41 18.70 -23.33
C ASN A 71 -16.56 19.37 -22.25
N THR A 72 -16.30 18.71 -21.11
CA THR A 72 -15.46 19.29 -20.05
C THR A 72 -13.99 19.33 -20.46
N GLU A 73 -13.37 20.50 -20.36
CA GLU A 73 -11.97 20.71 -20.75
C GLU A 73 -11.00 20.03 -19.74
N SER A 74 -10.22 19.05 -20.19
CA SER A 74 -9.29 18.30 -19.33
C SER A 74 -7.90 18.98 -19.16
N SER A 75 -7.76 20.26 -19.50
CA SER A 75 -6.45 20.97 -19.47
C SER A 75 -6.08 21.48 -18.08
N LYS A 76 -7.08 21.69 -17.20
CA LYS A 76 -6.93 22.19 -15.83
C LYS A 76 -7.37 21.16 -14.81
N ASN A 77 -6.88 21.29 -13.57
CA ASN A 77 -7.28 20.44 -12.45
C ASN A 77 -8.81 20.46 -12.21
N VAL A 78 -9.44 21.63 -12.41
CA VAL A 78 -10.89 21.83 -12.24
C VAL A 78 -11.71 20.89 -13.14
N GLY A 79 -11.43 20.88 -14.45
CA GLY A 79 -12.09 19.98 -15.39
C GLY A 79 -11.74 18.52 -15.15
N ASN A 80 -10.50 18.21 -14.75
CA ASN A 80 -10.11 16.85 -14.37
C ASN A 80 -10.88 16.34 -13.12
N ALA A 81 -11.23 17.22 -12.16
CA ALA A 81 -12.05 16.86 -11.00
C ALA A 81 -13.52 16.56 -11.39
N ILE A 82 -14.11 17.34 -12.29
CA ILE A 82 -15.46 17.08 -12.84
C ILE A 82 -15.47 15.77 -13.64
N LEU A 83 -14.49 15.58 -14.53
CA LEU A 83 -14.34 14.36 -15.33
C LEU A 83 -14.11 13.14 -14.43
N TYR A 84 -13.33 13.27 -13.36
CA TYR A 84 -13.11 12.20 -12.38
C TYR A 84 -14.44 11.78 -11.71
N GLU A 85 -15.22 12.72 -11.21
CA GLU A 85 -16.51 12.39 -10.60
C GLU A 85 -17.52 11.84 -11.63
N THR A 86 -17.47 12.34 -12.87
CA THR A 86 -18.27 11.83 -13.98
C THR A 86 -17.94 10.36 -14.28
N VAL A 87 -16.66 10.00 -14.30
CA VAL A 87 -16.22 8.60 -14.43
C VAL A 87 -16.74 7.76 -13.29
N LEU A 88 -16.58 8.19 -12.02
CA LEU A 88 -17.11 7.43 -10.89
C LEU A 88 -18.64 7.26 -10.97
N SER A 89 -19.34 8.29 -11.45
CA SER A 89 -20.79 8.25 -11.65
C SER A 89 -21.18 7.22 -12.71
N ILE A 90 -20.49 7.22 -13.85
CA ILE A 90 -20.73 6.25 -14.94
C ILE A 90 -20.46 4.80 -14.50
N MET A 91 -19.40 4.56 -13.72
CA MET A 91 -18.96 3.21 -13.36
C MET A 91 -19.74 2.57 -12.20
N ASP A 92 -20.36 3.36 -11.31
CA ASP A 92 -21.15 2.84 -10.19
C ASP A 92 -22.67 2.67 -10.55
N ILE A 93 -23.17 3.28 -11.64
CA ILE A 93 -24.58 3.13 -12.11
C ILE A 93 -24.73 2.05 -13.20
N LYS A 94 -25.98 1.69 -13.55
CA LYS A 94 -26.30 0.79 -14.67
C LYS A 94 -26.21 1.53 -16.03
N SER A 95 -25.03 2.02 -16.36
CA SER A 95 -24.71 2.72 -17.61
C SER A 95 -24.56 1.77 -18.80
N GLU A 96 -24.71 2.30 -20.01
CA GLU A 96 -24.43 1.58 -21.27
C GLU A 96 -22.93 1.25 -21.41
N SER A 97 -22.60 0.15 -22.08
CA SER A 97 -21.21 -0.27 -22.32
C SER A 97 -20.39 0.77 -23.08
N GLY A 98 -21.00 1.49 -24.04
CA GLY A 98 -20.34 2.60 -24.75
C GLY A 98 -19.89 3.72 -23.81
N LEU A 99 -20.73 4.07 -22.83
CA LEU A 99 -20.45 5.12 -21.84
C LEU A 99 -19.35 4.70 -20.85
N ARG A 100 -19.32 3.42 -20.43
CA ARG A 100 -18.22 2.88 -19.61
C ARG A 100 -16.90 2.83 -20.35
N VAL A 101 -16.91 2.48 -21.64
CA VAL A 101 -15.71 2.53 -22.49
C VAL A 101 -15.19 3.97 -22.61
N LEU A 102 -16.07 4.96 -22.74
CA LEU A 102 -15.70 6.39 -22.70
C LEU A 102 -15.06 6.77 -21.35
N ALA A 103 -15.67 6.37 -20.23
CA ALA A 103 -15.15 6.63 -18.89
C ALA A 103 -13.74 6.01 -18.66
N ILE A 104 -13.53 4.78 -19.14
CA ILE A 104 -12.22 4.11 -19.05
C ILE A 104 -11.18 4.78 -19.97
N ASN A 105 -11.59 5.33 -21.12
CA ASN A 105 -10.70 6.13 -21.97
C ASN A 105 -10.30 7.47 -21.32
N ILE A 106 -11.16 8.09 -20.52
CA ILE A 106 -10.82 9.26 -19.70
C ILE A 106 -9.77 8.90 -18.64
N LEU A 107 -9.95 7.77 -17.94
CA LEU A 107 -8.93 7.27 -17.00
C LEU A 107 -7.60 6.94 -17.71
N GLY A 108 -7.64 6.38 -18.91
CA GLY A 108 -6.44 6.17 -19.75
C GLY A 108 -5.70 7.47 -20.07
N ARG A 109 -6.44 8.55 -20.40
CA ARG A 109 -5.85 9.90 -20.56
C ARG A 109 -5.26 10.44 -19.26
N PHE A 110 -5.87 10.17 -18.11
CA PHE A 110 -5.35 10.60 -16.82
C PHE A 110 -4.01 9.93 -16.45
N LEU A 111 -3.75 8.69 -16.90
CA LEU A 111 -2.43 8.06 -16.74
C LEU A 111 -1.30 8.82 -17.46
N LEU A 112 -1.61 9.51 -18.55
CA LEU A 112 -0.67 10.32 -19.33
C LEU A 112 -0.51 11.75 -18.79
N ASN A 113 -1.27 12.15 -17.77
CA ASN A 113 -1.19 13.49 -17.19
C ASN A 113 0.18 13.73 -16.54
N ALA A 114 0.65 14.97 -16.46
CA ALA A 114 1.90 15.31 -15.76
C ALA A 114 1.73 15.29 -14.23
N ASP A 115 0.52 15.51 -13.73
CA ASP A 115 0.23 15.50 -12.29
C ASP A 115 0.19 14.07 -11.74
N LYS A 116 1.08 13.79 -10.78
CA LYS A 116 1.18 12.53 -10.05
C LYS A 116 -0.12 12.15 -9.34
N ASN A 117 -0.85 13.12 -8.81
CA ASN A 117 -2.12 12.88 -8.11
C ASN A 117 -3.17 12.34 -9.10
N ILE A 118 -3.22 12.91 -10.31
CA ILE A 118 -4.14 12.48 -11.37
C ILE A 118 -3.79 11.06 -11.84
N ARG A 119 -2.50 10.74 -12.02
CA ARG A 119 -2.05 9.36 -12.31
C ARG A 119 -2.44 8.37 -11.22
N TYR A 120 -2.17 8.72 -9.96
CA TYR A 120 -2.47 7.86 -8.80
C TYR A 120 -3.97 7.58 -8.69
N VAL A 121 -4.80 8.62 -8.79
CA VAL A 121 -6.26 8.51 -8.78
C VAL A 121 -6.75 7.64 -9.94
N ALA A 122 -6.20 7.81 -11.15
CA ALA A 122 -6.56 6.99 -12.30
C ALA A 122 -6.21 5.51 -12.11
N LEU A 123 -5.00 5.18 -11.64
CA LEU A 123 -4.59 3.79 -11.35
C LEU A 123 -5.48 3.16 -10.27
N ASN A 124 -5.73 3.89 -9.18
CA ASN A 124 -6.58 3.43 -8.07
C ASN A 124 -8.04 3.18 -8.53
N THR A 125 -8.57 4.01 -9.42
CA THR A 125 -9.92 3.83 -9.97
C THR A 125 -9.97 2.72 -11.01
N LEU A 126 -8.99 2.60 -11.91
CA LEU A 126 -8.87 1.49 -12.84
C LEU A 126 -8.80 0.14 -12.10
N LEU A 127 -8.06 0.08 -10.98
CA LEU A 127 -7.99 -1.11 -10.11
C LEU A 127 -9.36 -1.48 -9.50
N ARG A 128 -10.21 -0.50 -9.14
CA ARG A 128 -11.58 -0.78 -8.67
C ARG A 128 -12.49 -1.34 -9.77
N VAL A 129 -12.35 -0.87 -11.02
CA VAL A 129 -13.28 -1.18 -12.12
C VAL A 129 -12.82 -2.30 -13.07
N VAL A 130 -11.58 -2.80 -12.92
CA VAL A 130 -10.98 -3.84 -13.78
C VAL A 130 -11.79 -5.15 -13.86
N HIS A 131 -12.62 -5.42 -12.85
CA HIS A 131 -13.52 -6.58 -12.80
C HIS A 131 -14.85 -6.37 -13.53
N ALA A 132 -15.28 -5.11 -13.73
CA ALA A 132 -16.50 -4.79 -14.48
C ALA A 132 -16.26 -4.84 -15.99
N ASP A 133 -15.20 -4.18 -16.47
CA ASP A 133 -14.95 -3.96 -17.90
C ASP A 133 -13.47 -4.22 -18.29
N ASN A 134 -12.99 -5.43 -17.98
CA ASN A 134 -11.58 -5.82 -18.17
C ASN A 134 -11.06 -5.52 -19.59
N SER A 135 -11.83 -5.84 -20.63
CA SER A 135 -11.45 -5.67 -22.04
C SER A 135 -11.22 -4.20 -22.45
N ALA A 136 -11.84 -3.24 -21.76
CA ALA A 136 -11.59 -1.82 -21.97
C ALA A 136 -10.31 -1.37 -21.26
N VAL A 137 -10.07 -1.81 -20.02
CA VAL A 137 -8.84 -1.49 -19.26
C VAL A 137 -7.59 -2.08 -19.92
N GLN A 138 -7.69 -3.28 -20.50
CA GLN A 138 -6.58 -3.94 -21.25
C GLN A 138 -6.03 -3.09 -22.41
N ARG A 139 -6.81 -2.15 -22.97
CA ARG A 139 -6.35 -1.24 -24.04
C ARG A 139 -5.28 -0.27 -23.56
N HIS A 140 -5.30 0.09 -22.28
CA HIS A 140 -4.36 1.02 -21.64
C HIS A 140 -3.18 0.30 -20.96
N ARG A 141 -3.05 -1.03 -21.16
CA ARG A 141 -2.05 -1.90 -20.51
C ARG A 141 -0.61 -1.43 -20.71
N SER A 142 -0.24 -0.90 -21.88
CA SER A 142 1.10 -0.38 -22.15
C SER A 142 1.44 0.81 -21.23
N THR A 143 0.53 1.78 -21.14
CA THR A 143 0.70 2.96 -20.27
C THR A 143 0.69 2.57 -18.77
N ILE A 144 -0.11 1.57 -18.39
CA ILE A 144 -0.10 1.03 -17.01
C ILE A 144 1.25 0.37 -16.68
N LEU A 145 1.86 -0.35 -17.63
CA LEU A 145 3.21 -0.91 -17.49
C LEU A 145 4.29 0.18 -17.44
N GLU A 146 4.13 1.28 -18.18
CA GLU A 146 5.01 2.45 -18.07
C GLU A 146 4.97 3.09 -16.68
N CYS A 147 3.81 3.09 -16.00
CA CYS A 147 3.69 3.55 -14.62
C CYS A 147 4.48 2.70 -13.59
N LEU A 148 4.94 1.49 -13.92
CA LEU A 148 5.88 0.73 -13.08
C LEU A 148 7.27 1.40 -13.00
N LYS A 149 7.58 2.30 -13.94
CA LYS A 149 8.85 3.05 -14.03
C LYS A 149 8.71 4.48 -13.52
N ASP A 150 7.58 4.84 -12.92
CA ASP A 150 7.36 6.19 -12.36
C ASP A 150 8.26 6.43 -11.13
N ALA A 151 8.75 7.65 -10.96
CA ALA A 151 9.56 8.02 -9.81
C ALA A 151 8.77 7.97 -8.49
N ASP A 152 7.44 8.05 -8.54
CA ASP A 152 6.58 7.97 -7.35
C ASP A 152 6.32 6.53 -6.89
N ILE A 153 6.68 6.23 -5.64
CA ILE A 153 6.47 4.93 -4.98
C ILE A 153 4.96 4.57 -4.97
N SER A 154 4.08 5.54 -4.74
CA SER A 154 2.63 5.33 -4.64
C SER A 154 2.03 4.95 -6.01
N ILE A 155 2.53 5.57 -7.08
CA ILE A 155 2.15 5.25 -8.46
C ILE A 155 2.64 3.85 -8.81
N ARG A 156 3.92 3.53 -8.57
CA ARG A 156 4.48 2.19 -8.81
C ARG A 156 3.69 1.09 -8.07
N LYS A 157 3.30 1.33 -6.82
CA LYS A 157 2.51 0.40 -6.00
C LYS A 157 1.13 0.12 -6.61
N ARG A 158 0.39 1.14 -7.02
CA ARG A 158 -0.92 0.98 -7.69
C ARG A 158 -0.79 0.39 -9.10
N ALA A 159 0.24 0.77 -9.85
CA ALA A 159 0.53 0.20 -11.16
C ALA A 159 0.84 -1.30 -11.07
N MET A 160 1.63 -1.73 -10.09
CA MET A 160 1.92 -3.13 -9.82
C MET A 160 0.65 -3.92 -9.48
N GLU A 161 -0.18 -3.42 -8.56
CA GLU A 161 -1.48 -4.04 -8.22
C GLU A 161 -2.39 -4.20 -9.43
N LEU A 162 -2.50 -3.16 -10.26
CA LEU A 162 -3.30 -3.18 -11.49
C LEU A 162 -2.71 -4.09 -12.57
N CYS A 163 -1.39 -4.17 -12.70
CA CYS A 163 -0.74 -5.10 -13.62
C CYS A 163 -1.10 -6.55 -13.30
N PHE A 164 -1.03 -6.96 -12.02
CA PHE A 164 -1.44 -8.30 -11.61
C PHE A 164 -2.94 -8.56 -11.84
N ALA A 165 -3.81 -7.57 -11.61
CA ALA A 165 -5.25 -7.68 -11.89
C ALA A 165 -5.58 -7.79 -13.39
N LEU A 166 -4.67 -7.37 -14.28
CA LEU A 166 -4.80 -7.47 -15.74
C LEU A 166 -4.23 -8.77 -16.33
N ILE A 167 -3.61 -9.65 -15.53
CA ILE A 167 -3.07 -10.92 -16.03
C ILE A 167 -4.21 -11.90 -16.37
N ASN A 168 -4.08 -12.53 -17.55
CA ASN A 168 -4.92 -13.64 -18.02
C ASN A 168 -4.07 -14.63 -18.83
N GLY A 169 -4.64 -15.79 -19.16
CA GLY A 169 -3.93 -16.85 -19.91
C GLY A 169 -3.41 -16.45 -21.30
N ASN A 170 -3.94 -15.39 -21.92
CA ASN A 170 -3.48 -14.92 -23.22
C ASN A 170 -2.27 -13.98 -23.10
N ASN A 171 -2.18 -13.19 -22.03
CA ASN A 171 -1.15 -12.15 -21.87
C ASN A 171 -0.05 -12.50 -20.85
N ILE A 172 -0.23 -13.55 -20.03
CA ILE A 172 0.66 -14.01 -18.95
C ILE A 172 2.15 -13.98 -19.33
N ARG A 173 2.55 -14.59 -20.46
CA ARG A 173 3.96 -14.63 -20.89
C ARG A 173 4.56 -13.23 -21.10
N THR A 174 3.76 -12.28 -21.61
CA THR A 174 4.21 -10.90 -21.86
C THR A 174 4.21 -10.07 -20.57
N MET A 175 3.17 -10.20 -19.74
CA MET A 175 3.04 -9.48 -18.47
C MET A 175 4.13 -9.91 -17.48
N MET A 176 4.36 -11.21 -17.35
CA MET A 176 5.36 -11.76 -16.43
C MET A 176 6.78 -11.30 -16.80
N LYS A 177 7.09 -11.15 -18.09
CA LYS A 177 8.39 -10.63 -18.53
C LYS A 177 8.65 -9.20 -18.02
N GLU A 178 7.68 -8.29 -18.22
CA GLU A 178 7.80 -6.90 -17.73
C GLU A 178 7.83 -6.83 -16.19
N LEU A 179 7.06 -7.69 -15.50
CA LEU A 179 7.03 -7.78 -14.05
C LEU A 179 8.34 -8.33 -13.45
N LEU A 180 9.01 -9.27 -14.12
CA LEU A 180 10.33 -9.74 -13.74
C LEU A 180 11.39 -8.64 -13.91
N THR A 181 11.40 -7.92 -15.03
CA THR A 181 12.29 -6.77 -15.25
C THR A 181 12.06 -5.64 -14.24
N PHE A 182 10.81 -5.43 -13.78
CA PHE A 182 10.50 -4.58 -12.64
C PHE A 182 11.08 -5.14 -11.34
N LEU A 183 10.88 -6.43 -11.05
CA LEU A 183 11.30 -7.10 -9.82
C LEU A 183 12.82 -7.06 -9.59
N GLU A 184 13.62 -7.24 -10.66
CA GLU A 184 15.09 -7.16 -10.63
C GLU A 184 15.56 -5.84 -9.98
N ASN A 185 14.96 -4.73 -10.40
CA ASN A 185 15.37 -3.35 -10.05
C ASN A 185 14.51 -2.70 -8.95
N ALA A 186 13.55 -3.45 -8.38
CA ALA A 186 12.62 -2.91 -7.40
C ALA A 186 13.23 -2.75 -5.99
N GLU A 187 12.69 -1.82 -5.21
CA GLU A 187 13.05 -1.67 -3.79
C GLU A 187 12.54 -2.87 -2.95
N PRO A 188 13.18 -3.18 -1.81
CA PRO A 188 12.80 -4.30 -0.92
C PRO A 188 11.31 -4.43 -0.60
N GLU A 189 10.61 -3.32 -0.36
CA GLU A 189 9.15 -3.31 -0.06
C GLU A 189 8.32 -3.94 -1.20
N PHE A 190 8.74 -3.72 -2.45
CA PHE A 190 8.08 -4.30 -3.62
C PHE A 190 8.49 -5.76 -3.83
N LYS A 191 9.75 -6.13 -3.59
CA LYS A 191 10.28 -7.47 -3.96
C LYS A 191 9.50 -8.61 -3.30
N ALA A 192 9.18 -8.52 -2.02
CA ALA A 192 8.37 -9.54 -1.33
C ALA A 192 6.94 -9.62 -1.89
N THR A 193 6.23 -8.49 -1.97
CA THR A 193 4.83 -8.47 -2.47
C THR A 193 4.73 -8.87 -3.95
N CYS A 194 5.70 -8.50 -4.77
CA CYS A 194 5.74 -8.80 -6.19
C CYS A 194 6.05 -10.28 -6.43
N SER A 195 7.01 -10.87 -5.71
CA SER A 195 7.36 -12.29 -5.85
C SER A 195 6.20 -13.23 -5.51
N SER A 196 5.52 -13.08 -4.36
CA SER A 196 4.33 -13.89 -4.05
C SER A 196 3.21 -13.69 -5.10
N LYS A 197 2.98 -12.46 -5.59
CA LYS A 197 1.98 -12.23 -6.66
C LYS A 197 2.39 -12.83 -8.02
N CYS A 198 3.68 -12.89 -8.34
CA CYS A 198 4.18 -13.60 -9.52
C CYS A 198 3.91 -15.10 -9.44
N VAL A 199 4.11 -15.73 -8.27
CA VAL A 199 3.76 -17.15 -8.04
C VAL A 199 2.27 -17.36 -8.23
N LEU A 200 1.41 -16.62 -7.52
CA LEU A 200 -0.06 -16.74 -7.64
C LEU A 200 -0.57 -16.54 -9.09
N ALA A 201 0.06 -15.64 -9.85
CA ALA A 201 -0.27 -15.42 -11.26
C ALA A 201 0.21 -16.57 -12.17
N ALA A 202 1.37 -17.16 -11.87
CA ALA A 202 1.91 -18.30 -12.61
C ALA A 202 1.13 -19.60 -12.30
N GLU A 203 0.78 -19.86 -11.04
CA GLU A 203 -0.09 -20.97 -10.65
C GLU A 203 -1.42 -20.94 -11.39
N LYS A 204 -2.06 -19.75 -11.45
CA LYS A 204 -3.40 -19.60 -12.04
C LYS A 204 -3.42 -19.60 -13.57
N TYR A 205 -2.36 -19.12 -14.23
CA TYR A 205 -2.36 -18.86 -15.68
C TYR A 205 -1.19 -19.47 -16.45
N SER A 206 -0.38 -20.35 -15.84
CA SER A 206 0.74 -21.00 -16.53
C SER A 206 0.25 -21.82 -17.74
N PRO A 207 0.86 -21.64 -18.93
CA PRO A 207 0.48 -22.38 -20.14
C PRO A 207 1.07 -23.80 -20.19
N ASN A 208 2.15 -24.06 -19.44
CA ASN A 208 2.71 -25.40 -19.20
C ASN A 208 3.61 -25.37 -17.96
N VAL A 209 3.84 -26.54 -17.36
CA VAL A 209 4.60 -26.67 -16.10
C VAL A 209 6.08 -26.30 -16.29
N ARG A 210 6.65 -26.64 -17.45
CA ARG A 210 8.02 -26.26 -17.85
C ARG A 210 8.26 -24.75 -17.72
N TRP A 211 7.37 -23.92 -18.28
CA TRP A 211 7.42 -22.45 -18.15
C TRP A 211 7.09 -21.97 -16.73
N HIS A 212 6.24 -22.71 -16.00
CA HIS A 212 5.92 -22.40 -14.62
C HIS A 212 7.19 -22.48 -13.75
N ILE A 213 7.94 -23.58 -13.83
CA ILE A 213 9.23 -23.77 -13.14
C ILE A 213 10.23 -22.66 -13.55
N ASP A 214 10.43 -22.41 -14.85
CA ASP A 214 11.32 -21.33 -15.32
C ASP A 214 10.96 -19.96 -14.73
N THR A 215 9.67 -19.70 -14.53
CA THR A 215 9.16 -18.45 -13.98
C THR A 215 9.46 -18.35 -12.50
N LEU A 216 9.20 -19.41 -11.72
CA LEU A 216 9.49 -19.42 -10.28
C LEU A 216 11.00 -19.28 -10.01
N LEU A 217 11.85 -20.00 -10.74
CA LEU A 217 13.31 -19.86 -10.61
C LEU A 217 13.78 -18.43 -10.86
N LYS A 218 13.23 -17.74 -11.88
CA LYS A 218 13.52 -16.33 -12.18
C LYS A 218 12.94 -15.36 -11.15
N VAL A 219 11.79 -15.66 -10.54
CA VAL A 219 11.25 -14.88 -9.42
C VAL A 219 12.19 -14.96 -8.22
N VAL A 220 12.66 -16.17 -7.88
CA VAL A 220 13.59 -16.39 -6.76
C VAL A 220 14.93 -15.69 -7.00
N GLU A 221 15.46 -15.77 -8.23
CA GLU A 221 16.68 -15.06 -8.65
C GLU A 221 16.54 -13.53 -8.59
N ALA A 222 15.48 -12.97 -9.19
CA ALA A 222 15.29 -11.52 -9.27
C ALA A 222 14.93 -10.85 -7.92
N ALA A 223 14.26 -11.56 -7.01
CA ALA A 223 13.95 -11.05 -5.67
C ALA A 223 15.11 -11.27 -4.67
N GLY A 224 15.94 -12.30 -4.87
CA GLY A 224 17.08 -12.63 -4.01
C GLY A 224 16.66 -12.89 -2.56
N ASN A 225 17.32 -12.26 -1.59
CA ASN A 225 17.00 -12.43 -0.15
C ASN A 225 15.68 -11.79 0.31
N HIS A 226 14.89 -11.20 -0.61
CA HIS A 226 13.56 -10.65 -0.32
C HIS A 226 12.41 -11.57 -0.75
N VAL A 227 12.74 -12.79 -1.20
CA VAL A 227 11.76 -13.86 -1.45
C VAL A 227 11.21 -14.33 -0.10
N PRO A 228 9.87 -14.34 0.09
CA PRO A 228 9.27 -14.89 1.30
C PRO A 228 9.17 -16.43 1.25
N ASP A 229 9.09 -17.08 2.43
CA ASP A 229 9.21 -18.54 2.58
C ASP A 229 8.07 -19.34 1.91
N ASP A 230 6.91 -18.72 1.67
CA ASP A 230 5.82 -19.26 0.87
C ASP A 230 6.26 -19.52 -0.58
N VAL A 231 6.99 -18.59 -1.19
CA VAL A 231 7.50 -18.72 -2.57
C VAL A 231 8.54 -19.85 -2.67
N VAL A 232 9.41 -19.99 -1.67
CA VAL A 232 10.38 -21.10 -1.58
C VAL A 232 9.63 -22.44 -1.49
N SER A 233 8.66 -22.52 -0.59
CA SER A 233 7.85 -23.73 -0.36
C SER A 233 7.05 -24.13 -1.60
N SER A 234 6.36 -23.19 -2.25
CA SER A 234 5.61 -23.42 -3.49
C SER A 234 6.52 -23.85 -4.65
N THR A 235 7.73 -23.31 -4.75
CA THR A 235 8.71 -23.71 -5.78
C THR A 235 9.15 -25.16 -5.58
N ILE A 236 9.48 -25.54 -4.35
CA ILE A 236 9.84 -26.91 -3.98
C ILE A 236 8.68 -27.88 -4.25
N GLN A 237 7.46 -27.52 -3.84
CA GLN A 237 6.25 -28.32 -4.06
C GLN A 237 6.01 -28.58 -5.55
N LEU A 238 6.05 -27.54 -6.40
CA LEU A 238 5.83 -27.65 -7.85
C LEU A 238 6.83 -28.61 -8.51
N ILE A 239 8.11 -28.57 -8.12
CA ILE A 239 9.16 -29.45 -8.64
C ILE A 239 8.95 -30.89 -8.13
N SER A 240 8.59 -31.05 -6.85
CA SER A 240 8.33 -32.35 -6.22
C SER A 240 7.13 -33.08 -6.86
N GLU A 241 6.06 -32.36 -7.19
CA GLU A 241 4.88 -32.92 -7.86
C GLU A 241 5.15 -33.28 -9.34
N THR A 242 6.06 -32.57 -10.01
CA THR A 242 6.27 -32.66 -11.47
C THR A 242 7.42 -33.60 -11.86
N ARG A 243 7.25 -34.91 -11.65
CA ARG A 243 8.27 -35.94 -11.95
C ARG A 243 8.91 -35.86 -13.33
N ALA A 244 8.15 -35.51 -14.37
CA ALA A 244 8.64 -35.43 -15.74
C ALA A 244 9.67 -34.30 -15.96
N GLU A 245 9.67 -33.26 -15.12
CA GLU A 245 10.50 -32.05 -15.27
C GLU A 245 11.60 -31.97 -14.19
N GLN A 246 11.68 -32.93 -13.26
CA GLN A 246 12.66 -32.92 -12.16
C GLN A 246 14.11 -32.91 -12.66
N ALA A 247 14.46 -33.76 -13.63
CA ALA A 247 15.79 -33.79 -14.21
C ALA A 247 16.19 -32.44 -14.84
N TYR A 248 15.24 -31.76 -15.50
CA TYR A 248 15.46 -30.41 -16.02
C TYR A 248 15.66 -29.40 -14.88
N ALA A 249 14.74 -29.37 -13.91
CA ALA A 249 14.74 -28.38 -12.84
C ALA A 249 16.04 -28.44 -12.01
N VAL A 250 16.53 -29.64 -11.72
CA VAL A 250 17.80 -29.86 -11.00
C VAL A 250 19.00 -29.40 -11.85
N GLY A 251 18.99 -29.67 -13.16
CA GLY A 251 20.02 -29.18 -14.08
C GLY A 251 20.11 -27.64 -14.13
N GLU A 252 18.96 -26.96 -14.17
CA GLU A 252 18.91 -25.50 -14.14
C GLU A 252 19.33 -24.94 -12.77
N LEU A 253 18.85 -25.54 -11.67
CA LEU A 253 19.25 -25.18 -10.31
C LEU A 253 20.76 -25.37 -10.08
N TRP A 254 21.35 -26.45 -10.61
CA TRP A 254 22.80 -26.64 -10.59
C TRP A 254 23.55 -25.57 -11.38
N ARG A 255 23.05 -25.19 -12.58
CA ARG A 255 23.61 -24.10 -13.38
C ARG A 255 23.51 -22.76 -12.65
N HIS A 256 22.37 -22.49 -12.00
CA HIS A 256 22.17 -21.30 -11.17
C HIS A 256 23.15 -21.30 -9.99
N LEU A 257 23.26 -22.37 -9.22
CA LEU A 257 24.18 -22.48 -8.08
C LEU A 257 25.66 -22.38 -8.50
N SER A 258 26.02 -22.84 -9.70
CA SER A 258 27.38 -22.77 -10.24
C SER A 258 27.83 -21.37 -10.66
N VAL A 259 26.87 -20.46 -10.91
CA VAL A 259 27.11 -19.09 -11.42
C VAL A 259 26.71 -18.03 -10.39
N ALA A 260 25.75 -18.32 -9.52
CA ALA A 260 25.23 -17.40 -8.54
C ALA A 260 26.27 -17.08 -7.45
N GLN A 261 26.23 -15.83 -6.99
CA GLN A 261 26.81 -15.46 -5.72
C GLN A 261 26.08 -16.26 -4.62
N LEU A 262 26.83 -16.92 -3.74
CA LEU A 262 26.30 -17.76 -2.63
C LEU A 262 25.64 -16.92 -1.51
N GLU A 263 25.15 -15.74 -1.85
CA GLU A 263 24.54 -14.75 -0.97
C GLU A 263 23.01 -14.84 -0.96
N PHE A 264 22.39 -15.49 -1.96
CA PHE A 264 20.93 -15.62 -2.08
C PHE A 264 20.41 -16.88 -1.40
N GLN A 265 20.11 -16.78 -0.10
CA GLN A 265 19.64 -17.89 0.73
C GLN A 265 18.41 -18.62 0.14
N PRO A 266 17.35 -17.96 -0.37
CA PRO A 266 16.19 -18.64 -0.94
C PRO A 266 16.53 -19.52 -2.15
N MET A 267 17.42 -19.05 -3.03
CA MET A 267 17.89 -19.84 -4.18
C MET A 267 18.68 -21.07 -3.73
N ILE A 268 19.56 -20.90 -2.73
CA ILE A 268 20.34 -22.00 -2.15
C ILE A 268 19.42 -23.03 -1.49
N GLN A 269 18.41 -22.61 -0.74
CA GLN A 269 17.44 -23.52 -0.10
C GLN A 269 16.71 -24.40 -1.13
N VAL A 270 16.13 -23.80 -2.18
CA VAL A 270 15.47 -24.55 -3.28
C VAL A 270 16.47 -25.48 -3.98
N SER A 271 17.67 -24.97 -4.31
CA SER A 271 18.70 -25.73 -5.03
C SER A 271 19.17 -26.93 -4.22
N THR A 272 19.58 -26.74 -2.96
CA THR A 272 20.11 -27.80 -2.10
C THR A 272 19.06 -28.87 -1.81
N TRP A 273 17.79 -28.49 -1.60
CA TRP A 273 16.71 -29.46 -1.43
C TRP A 273 16.50 -30.30 -2.69
N CYS A 274 16.37 -29.67 -3.86
CA CYS A 274 16.14 -30.39 -5.12
C CYS A 274 17.34 -31.27 -5.53
N ILE A 275 18.58 -30.81 -5.32
CA ILE A 275 19.79 -31.60 -5.59
C ILE A 275 19.92 -32.75 -4.59
N GLY A 276 19.50 -32.58 -3.34
CA GLY A 276 19.48 -33.64 -2.33
C GLY A 276 18.52 -34.78 -2.66
N GLU A 277 17.30 -34.47 -3.12
CA GLU A 277 16.28 -35.46 -3.45
C GLU A 277 16.44 -36.08 -4.86
N PHE A 278 16.92 -35.30 -5.84
CA PHE A 278 16.90 -35.67 -7.26
C PHE A 278 18.29 -35.58 -7.95
N GLY A 279 19.37 -35.57 -7.17
CA GLY A 279 20.75 -35.47 -7.68
C GLY A 279 21.20 -36.67 -8.51
N ASP A 280 20.53 -37.82 -8.38
CA ASP A 280 20.75 -38.99 -9.24
C ASP A 280 20.33 -38.71 -10.69
N LEU A 281 19.25 -37.95 -10.91
CA LEU A 281 18.80 -37.53 -12.25
C LEU A 281 19.82 -36.60 -12.93
N LEU A 282 20.52 -35.77 -12.14
CA LEU A 282 21.59 -34.89 -12.64
C LEU A 282 22.81 -35.72 -13.12
N LEU A 283 23.18 -36.76 -12.37
CA LEU A 283 24.29 -37.64 -12.71
C LEU A 283 23.94 -38.58 -13.88
N ASN A 284 22.76 -39.19 -13.86
CA ASN A 284 22.27 -40.07 -14.92
C ASN A 284 21.98 -39.32 -16.23
N GLY A 285 21.72 -38.01 -16.18
CA GLY A 285 21.64 -37.14 -17.36
C GLY A 285 22.99 -36.86 -18.04
N LEU A 286 24.12 -37.21 -17.41
CA LEU A 286 25.47 -37.13 -17.98
C LEU A 286 26.02 -38.48 -18.47
N GLU A 287 25.33 -39.60 -18.23
CA GLU A 287 25.75 -40.91 -18.72
C GLU A 287 25.54 -41.02 -20.25
N PRO A 288 26.58 -41.25 -21.06
CA PRO A 288 26.39 -41.72 -22.43
C PRO A 288 25.76 -43.13 -22.36
N GLY A 289 24.55 -43.26 -22.90
CA GLY A 289 23.68 -44.42 -22.69
C GLY A 289 24.35 -45.80 -22.95
N PRO A 290 23.85 -46.86 -22.29
CA PRO A 290 24.55 -48.13 -22.16
C PRO A 290 24.90 -48.75 -23.52
N THR A 291 26.15 -49.18 -23.63
CA THR A 291 26.72 -49.76 -24.84
C THR A 291 26.02 -51.07 -25.22
N ALA A 292 25.27 -51.04 -26.33
CA ALA A 292 24.89 -52.26 -27.03
C ALA A 292 26.15 -52.94 -27.61
N PRO A 293 26.27 -54.28 -27.56
CA PRO A 293 27.47 -54.96 -28.03
C PRO A 293 27.50 -55.05 -29.55
N SER A 294 28.43 -54.35 -30.19
CA SER A 294 28.71 -54.47 -31.63
C SER A 294 30.07 -55.15 -31.88
N ASN A 295 30.03 -56.19 -32.71
CA ASN A 295 31.14 -57.11 -32.94
C ASN A 295 32.28 -56.51 -33.80
N THR A 296 33.45 -57.11 -33.63
CA THR A 296 34.69 -56.91 -34.38
C THR A 296 34.54 -56.89 -35.90
N THR A 297 35.14 -55.90 -36.60
CA THR A 297 35.83 -56.12 -37.89
C THR A 297 36.85 -55.01 -38.20
N THR A 298 37.78 -55.29 -39.11
CA THR A 298 39.09 -54.62 -39.28
C THR A 298 39.23 -53.73 -40.53
N SER A 299 40.28 -52.88 -40.54
CA SER A 299 40.81 -52.07 -41.68
C SER A 299 39.92 -50.91 -42.20
N THR A 300 40.42 -49.77 -42.70
CA THR A 300 41.71 -49.41 -43.32
C THR A 300 41.99 -47.89 -43.20
N SER A 301 43.26 -47.44 -43.22
CA SER A 301 43.70 -46.01 -43.29
C SER A 301 43.96 -45.57 -44.76
N PRO A 302 44.46 -44.34 -45.11
CA PRO A 302 44.85 -43.14 -44.31
C PRO A 302 44.49 -41.73 -44.91
N ALA A 303 45.09 -40.67 -44.31
CA ALA A 303 45.32 -39.30 -44.83
C ALA A 303 44.12 -38.29 -44.85
N GLN A 304 44.27 -36.97 -44.71
CA GLN A 304 45.34 -36.03 -44.25
C GLN A 304 44.65 -34.65 -43.99
N LEU A 305 44.96 -33.87 -42.93
CA LEU A 305 45.73 -32.60 -42.92
C LEU A 305 45.56 -31.99 -41.49
N SER A 306 46.59 -31.87 -40.64
CA SER A 306 47.39 -30.63 -40.32
C SER A 306 46.58 -29.36 -39.99
N HIS A 307 46.84 -28.56 -38.93
CA HIS A 307 47.88 -28.58 -37.88
C HIS A 307 47.51 -27.60 -36.71
N THR A 308 47.84 -27.99 -35.45
CA THR A 308 48.32 -27.18 -34.27
C THR A 308 47.58 -25.90 -33.79
N ASN A 309 47.20 -25.74 -32.50
CA ASN A 309 47.99 -25.63 -31.24
C ASN A 309 48.77 -24.28 -31.09
N ASN A 310 48.89 -23.60 -29.92
CA ASN A 310 48.40 -23.82 -28.54
C ASN A 310 48.50 -22.51 -27.68
N SER A 311 47.94 -22.50 -26.46
CA SER A 311 48.40 -21.88 -25.18
C SER A 311 49.17 -20.53 -25.17
N SER A 312 48.98 -19.60 -24.21
CA SER A 312 49.22 -19.82 -22.77
C SER A 312 48.90 -18.60 -21.87
N SER A 313 48.37 -18.83 -20.65
CA SER A 313 48.47 -17.91 -19.49
C SER A 313 49.83 -18.10 -18.78
N PRO A 314 50.32 -17.20 -17.86
CA PRO A 314 49.79 -17.14 -16.48
C PRO A 314 49.92 -15.81 -15.66
N ALA A 315 49.01 -15.66 -14.68
CA ALA A 315 49.16 -15.24 -13.28
C ALA A 315 50.13 -14.12 -12.75
N LEU A 316 49.49 -13.15 -12.04
CA LEU A 316 49.70 -12.77 -10.60
C LEU A 316 50.72 -11.70 -10.07
N LEU A 317 50.20 -10.95 -9.06
CA LEU A 317 50.80 -10.22 -7.91
C LEU A 317 51.33 -8.75 -8.00
N LEU A 318 50.50 -7.82 -7.48
CA LEU A 318 50.70 -6.91 -6.32
C LEU A 318 52.08 -6.22 -6.07
N ASP A 319 52.14 -4.88 -6.14
CA ASP A 319 52.14 -3.91 -4.98
C ASP A 319 52.69 -2.50 -5.37
N GLY A 320 52.42 -1.46 -4.55
CA GLY A 320 53.43 -0.42 -4.24
C GLY A 320 53.48 0.95 -4.96
N LEU A 321 52.74 1.92 -4.43
CA LEU A 321 53.27 3.24 -3.92
C LEU A 321 53.86 4.36 -4.84
N LEU A 322 53.19 5.54 -4.77
CA LEU A 322 53.69 6.94 -4.59
C LEU A 322 53.63 8.02 -5.71
N ASN A 323 53.15 9.20 -5.27
CA ASN A 323 53.38 10.59 -5.74
C ASN A 323 52.76 11.05 -7.10
N ASN A 324 52.28 12.30 -7.27
CA ASN A 324 52.36 13.51 -6.42
C ASN A 324 51.16 14.49 -6.57
N THR A 325 50.99 15.36 -5.55
CA THR A 325 50.24 16.65 -5.40
C THR A 325 49.54 17.32 -6.61
N SER A 326 48.44 18.10 -6.44
CA SER A 326 48.44 19.34 -5.62
C SER A 326 47.05 19.91 -5.22
N SER A 327 46.97 20.43 -3.98
CA SER A 327 46.29 21.68 -3.50
C SER A 327 44.81 21.99 -3.84
N THR A 328 43.94 22.51 -2.96
CA THR A 328 44.13 23.16 -1.63
C THR A 328 42.81 23.28 -0.83
N THR A 329 42.88 23.07 0.50
CA THR A 329 42.22 23.78 1.66
C THR A 329 40.88 24.54 1.49
N THR A 330 39.96 24.61 2.48
CA THR A 330 40.18 25.08 3.88
C THR A 330 39.08 24.66 4.91
N THR A 331 39.50 24.28 6.15
CA THR A 331 38.94 24.64 7.50
C THR A 331 37.46 24.36 7.88
N THR A 332 37.05 23.97 9.11
CA THR A 332 37.72 23.66 10.40
C THR A 332 36.73 23.01 11.42
N THR A 333 37.24 22.12 12.30
CA THR A 333 36.99 21.98 13.76
C THR A 333 35.53 22.09 14.30
N ALA A 334 34.83 21.03 14.74
CA ALA A 334 35.01 20.15 15.92
C ALA A 334 34.58 20.74 17.29
N GLY A 335 33.83 19.96 18.09
CA GLY A 335 33.42 20.33 19.46
C GLY A 335 32.47 19.32 20.12
N ILE A 336 32.96 18.58 21.13
CA ILE A 336 32.24 17.60 21.96
C ILE A 336 32.23 18.08 23.41
N ALA A 337 31.09 18.02 24.10
CA ALA A 337 31.02 18.10 25.56
C ALA A 337 29.70 17.54 26.14
N SER A 338 29.81 16.86 27.28
CA SER A 338 28.73 16.36 28.12
C SER A 338 28.89 16.91 29.54
N LEU A 339 27.78 17.18 30.29
CA LEU A 339 27.66 16.83 31.73
C LEU A 339 26.31 17.17 32.40
N SER A 340 25.81 16.21 33.19
CA SER A 340 25.18 16.28 34.53
C SER A 340 24.08 17.29 34.95
N THR A 341 23.10 16.71 35.67
CA THR A 341 22.03 17.27 36.53
C THR A 341 22.49 17.98 37.81
N PRO A 342 21.58 18.68 38.54
CA PRO A 342 21.24 18.18 39.89
C PRO A 342 19.76 18.25 40.35
N THR A 343 19.53 17.52 41.46
CA THR A 343 18.41 17.30 42.41
C THR A 343 17.90 18.59 43.13
N ALA A 344 16.82 18.70 43.96
CA ALA A 344 15.92 17.76 44.67
C ALA A 344 14.62 18.42 45.25
N ASN A 345 13.70 17.59 45.80
CA ASN A 345 12.78 17.82 46.97
C ASN A 345 11.63 18.86 46.90
N SER A 346 10.56 18.87 47.73
CA SER A 346 9.64 17.87 48.36
C SER A 346 8.72 18.60 49.40
N THR A 347 7.55 18.04 49.81
CA THR A 347 6.51 18.57 50.80
C THR A 347 5.34 19.40 50.18
N THR A 348 4.09 19.50 50.69
CA THR A 348 3.28 18.76 51.72
C THR A 348 1.73 18.94 51.53
N LEU A 349 0.92 18.17 52.27
CA LEU A 349 -0.54 18.34 52.56
C LEU A 349 -0.77 19.35 53.73
N PRO A 350 -2.01 19.84 54.11
CA PRO A 350 -3.35 19.29 53.85
C PRO A 350 -4.50 20.31 53.52
N THR A 351 -5.74 19.79 53.51
CA THR A 351 -7.08 20.36 53.22
C THR A 351 -7.59 21.55 54.07
N ASN A 352 -8.39 22.46 53.46
CA ASN A 352 -9.77 22.72 53.95
C ASN A 352 -10.70 23.43 52.92
N ASN A 353 -12.02 23.24 53.08
CA ASN A 353 -13.09 23.67 52.16
C ASN A 353 -13.33 25.19 52.06
N PHE A 354 -13.70 25.65 50.85
CA PHE A 354 -14.65 26.75 50.63
C PHE A 354 -15.63 26.37 49.50
N ILE A 355 -16.89 26.80 49.62
CA ILE A 355 -17.99 26.57 48.66
C ILE A 355 -18.36 27.93 48.01
N ILE A 356 -19.11 27.88 46.90
CA ILE A 356 -19.82 28.98 46.16
C ILE A 356 -19.02 29.50 44.95
N PRO A 357 -19.64 29.76 43.76
CA PRO A 357 -20.94 29.34 43.22
C PRO A 357 -20.83 28.51 41.91
N GLN A 358 -21.96 28.01 41.40
CA GLN A 358 -22.07 27.51 40.03
C GLN A 358 -21.83 28.64 39.01
N SER A 359 -20.97 28.40 38.02
CA SER A 359 -20.86 29.23 36.80
C SER A 359 -21.45 28.50 35.59
N LEU A 360 -21.93 29.26 34.60
CA LEU A 360 -22.73 28.74 33.50
C LEU A 360 -21.87 28.04 32.42
N SER A 361 -22.36 26.90 31.97
CA SER A 361 -22.14 26.22 30.68
C SER A 361 -21.11 26.81 29.70
N GLN A 362 -20.04 26.05 29.44
CA GLN A 362 -19.39 25.97 28.13
C GLN A 362 -19.84 24.69 27.39
N PRO A 363 -19.79 24.65 26.05
CA PRO A 363 -20.12 23.44 25.30
C PRO A 363 -19.03 22.38 25.51
N SER A 364 -19.30 21.39 26.36
CA SER A 364 -18.42 20.24 26.53
C SER A 364 -18.48 19.35 25.29
N VAL A 365 -17.31 19.10 24.69
CA VAL A 365 -17.18 18.09 23.63
C VAL A 365 -17.51 16.73 24.27
N PRO A 366 -18.45 15.95 23.71
CA PRO A 366 -18.80 14.66 24.28
C PRO A 366 -17.59 13.71 24.23
N GLY A 367 -17.28 13.09 25.38
CA GLY A 367 -16.24 12.07 25.47
C GLY A 367 -16.61 10.81 24.68
N ILE A 368 -15.60 10.02 24.33
CA ILE A 368 -15.73 8.81 23.51
C ILE A 368 -15.11 7.59 24.20
N VAL A 369 -15.76 6.44 24.05
CA VAL A 369 -15.18 5.14 24.42
C VAL A 369 -14.41 4.62 23.20
N ALA A 370 -13.09 4.69 23.25
CA ALA A 370 -12.20 4.26 22.17
C ALA A 370 -12.09 2.73 22.05
N TYR A 371 -12.19 2.04 23.19
CA TYR A 371 -12.08 0.58 23.27
C TYR A 371 -12.81 0.07 24.53
N ASP A 372 -13.56 -1.01 24.41
CA ASP A 372 -14.24 -1.67 25.53
C ASP A 372 -14.41 -3.18 25.23
N LYS A 373 -13.34 -3.95 25.43
CA LYS A 373 -13.30 -5.40 25.19
C LYS A 373 -12.29 -6.09 26.11
N ASN A 374 -12.52 -7.36 26.43
CA ASN A 374 -11.59 -8.24 27.15
C ASN A 374 -11.14 -7.71 28.53
N GLY A 375 -12.01 -7.01 29.26
CA GLY A 375 -11.69 -6.45 30.58
C GLY A 375 -10.78 -5.22 30.54
N MET A 376 -10.66 -4.57 29.39
CA MET A 376 -9.95 -3.30 29.22
C MET A 376 -10.88 -2.29 28.57
N LYS A 377 -11.04 -1.13 29.22
CA LYS A 377 -11.84 0.00 28.73
C LYS A 377 -10.97 1.25 28.59
N LEU A 378 -11.19 2.01 27.54
CA LEU A 378 -10.44 3.21 27.19
C LEU A 378 -11.42 4.35 26.90
N ASP A 379 -11.58 5.25 27.86
CA ASP A 379 -12.37 6.46 27.74
C ASP A 379 -11.46 7.64 27.36
N MET A 380 -11.94 8.54 26.51
CA MET A 380 -11.23 9.77 26.14
C MET A 380 -12.17 10.97 26.25
N THR A 381 -11.74 12.03 26.93
CA THR A 381 -12.43 13.32 26.99
C THR A 381 -11.58 14.42 26.36
N PHE A 382 -12.23 15.47 25.89
CA PHE A 382 -11.62 16.53 25.07
C PHE A 382 -11.88 17.89 25.70
N GLU A 383 -10.81 18.66 25.89
CA GLU A 383 -10.84 20.04 26.39
C GLU A 383 -10.12 20.93 25.39
N ILE A 384 -10.77 22.00 24.93
CA ILE A 384 -10.21 22.94 23.95
C ILE A 384 -9.91 24.25 24.66
N GLN A 385 -8.66 24.70 24.60
CA GLN A 385 -8.24 25.98 25.17
C GLN A 385 -7.23 26.65 24.24
N ASP A 386 -7.52 27.89 23.82
CA ASP A 386 -6.61 28.78 23.08
C ASP A 386 -5.84 28.10 21.91
N SER A 387 -6.59 27.41 21.04
CA SER A 387 -6.08 26.64 19.87
C SER A 387 -5.31 25.35 20.18
N VAL A 388 -5.24 24.94 21.45
CA VAL A 388 -4.73 23.64 21.88
C VAL A 388 -5.89 22.72 22.25
N THR A 389 -5.95 21.55 21.63
CA THR A 389 -6.82 20.44 22.07
C THR A 389 -6.06 19.59 23.07
N THR A 390 -6.56 19.51 24.31
CA THR A 390 -6.12 18.56 25.31
C THR A 390 -7.03 17.34 25.28
N ILE A 391 -6.42 16.16 25.18
CA ILE A 391 -7.08 14.86 25.10
C ILE A 391 -6.70 14.10 26.37
N ASN A 392 -7.67 13.90 27.25
CA ASN A 392 -7.52 13.21 28.51
C ASN A 392 -7.96 11.76 28.33
N MET A 393 -7.01 10.83 28.27
CA MET A 393 -7.27 9.40 28.19
C MET A 393 -7.33 8.78 29.59
N LEU A 394 -8.34 7.93 29.82
CA LEU A 394 -8.53 7.10 31.00
C LEU A 394 -8.64 5.63 30.57
N ALA A 395 -7.60 4.85 30.83
CA ALA A 395 -7.64 3.40 30.73
C ALA A 395 -8.11 2.79 32.05
N THR A 396 -9.02 1.83 32.00
CA THR A 396 -9.54 1.09 33.15
C THR A 396 -9.35 -0.41 32.91
N ASN A 397 -8.61 -1.07 33.81
CA ASN A 397 -8.45 -2.53 33.81
C ASN A 397 -9.56 -3.16 34.67
N THR A 398 -10.61 -3.69 34.04
CA THR A 398 -11.66 -4.48 34.70
C THR A 398 -11.38 -5.99 34.66
N SER A 399 -10.23 -6.41 34.12
CA SER A 399 -9.83 -7.82 34.10
C SER A 399 -9.27 -8.28 35.45
N LEU A 400 -9.27 -9.60 35.67
CA LEU A 400 -8.68 -10.24 36.86
C LEU A 400 -7.15 -10.36 36.78
N ALA A 401 -6.52 -9.92 35.69
CA ALA A 401 -5.08 -10.01 35.46
C ALA A 401 -4.40 -8.64 35.61
N GLN A 402 -3.13 -8.63 36.01
CA GLN A 402 -2.32 -7.42 35.94
C GLN A 402 -1.95 -7.14 34.48
N VAL A 403 -2.18 -5.91 34.05
CA VAL A 403 -1.72 -5.39 32.76
C VAL A 403 -0.35 -4.76 32.96
N THR A 404 0.63 -5.17 32.14
CA THR A 404 1.99 -4.61 32.14
C THR A 404 2.33 -4.02 30.78
N ASP A 405 3.37 -3.18 30.76
CA ASP A 405 3.93 -2.59 29.54
C ASP A 405 2.86 -1.88 28.69
N PHE A 406 1.95 -1.16 29.37
CA PHE A 406 0.94 -0.34 28.72
C PHE A 406 1.63 0.84 28.02
N LEU A 407 1.54 0.85 26.70
CA LEU A 407 2.12 1.86 25.83
C LEU A 407 1.03 2.50 24.98
N PHE A 408 0.92 3.82 25.09
CA PHE A 408 0.11 4.65 24.21
C PHE A 408 1.01 5.34 23.19
N GLN A 409 0.61 5.34 21.93
CA GLN A 409 1.32 6.00 20.83
C GLN A 409 0.32 6.87 20.07
N ALA A 410 0.76 8.06 19.67
CA ALA A 410 -0.03 8.96 18.83
C ALA A 410 0.85 9.50 17.70
N ALA A 411 0.29 9.55 16.50
CA ALA A 411 0.92 10.08 15.30
C ALA A 411 0.07 11.23 14.76
N VAL A 412 0.73 12.34 14.43
CA VAL A 412 0.09 13.53 13.87
C VAL A 412 0.68 13.88 12.49
N PRO A 413 -0.12 14.52 11.61
CA PRO A 413 0.38 15.18 10.40
C PRO A 413 1.42 16.25 10.71
N LYS A 414 2.27 16.59 9.74
CA LYS A 414 3.32 17.61 9.89
C LYS A 414 2.79 19.03 10.16
N SER A 415 1.51 19.32 9.89
CA SER A 415 0.88 20.61 10.22
C SER A 415 0.51 20.75 11.70
N LEU A 416 0.39 19.64 12.45
CA LEU A 416 0.03 19.64 13.86
C LEU A 416 1.24 19.38 14.77
N GLN A 417 1.26 20.01 15.94
CA GLN A 417 2.29 19.78 16.96
C GLN A 417 1.72 18.90 18.07
N LEU A 418 2.31 17.72 18.28
CA LEU A 418 1.94 16.76 19.31
C LEU A 418 2.87 16.88 20.53
N GLN A 419 2.29 16.98 21.72
CA GLN A 419 2.98 16.83 22.99
C GLN A 419 2.27 15.76 23.83
N MET A 420 2.94 14.62 24.05
CA MET A 420 2.45 13.57 24.95
C MET A 420 3.03 13.78 26.35
N MET A 421 2.18 13.81 27.38
CA MET A 421 2.64 13.84 28.76
C MET A 421 2.91 12.41 29.26
N THR A 422 3.80 12.28 30.24
CA THR A 422 4.10 11.00 30.90
C THR A 422 2.81 10.36 31.45
N PRO A 423 2.53 9.08 31.20
CA PRO A 423 1.37 8.41 31.77
C PRO A 423 1.50 8.27 33.29
N SER A 424 0.38 8.13 34.00
CA SER A 424 0.38 7.98 35.46
C SER A 424 1.04 6.67 35.96
N SER A 425 1.10 5.66 35.09
CA SER A 425 1.77 4.36 35.30
C SER A 425 2.05 3.71 33.95
N THR A 426 2.89 2.67 33.92
CA THR A 426 3.04 1.73 32.77
C THR A 426 2.46 0.35 33.06
N SER A 427 1.86 0.14 34.24
CA SER A 427 1.17 -1.10 34.62
C SER A 427 -0.09 -0.82 35.45
N MET A 428 -1.10 -1.69 35.33
CA MET A 428 -2.38 -1.60 36.04
C MET A 428 -2.69 -2.92 36.73
N ALA A 429 -2.91 -2.88 38.05
CA ALA A 429 -3.50 -4.00 38.77
C ALA A 429 -4.98 -4.23 38.34
N PRO A 430 -5.59 -5.37 38.70
CA PRO A 430 -7.05 -5.55 38.57
C PRO A 430 -7.83 -4.41 39.23
N SER A 431 -8.85 -3.91 38.54
CA SER A 431 -9.67 -2.74 38.92
C SER A 431 -8.92 -1.40 39.04
N ALA A 432 -7.66 -1.31 38.59
CA ALA A 432 -6.91 -0.05 38.58
C ALA A 432 -7.17 0.77 37.29
N THR A 433 -6.90 2.07 37.38
CA THR A 433 -6.97 3.02 36.27
C THR A 433 -5.59 3.63 35.97
N LEU A 434 -5.40 4.03 34.71
CA LEU A 434 -4.24 4.74 34.20
C LEU A 434 -4.74 5.96 33.43
N THR A 435 -4.10 7.11 33.63
CA THR A 435 -4.41 8.34 32.93
C THR A 435 -3.23 8.80 32.09
N GLN A 436 -3.53 9.36 30.92
CA GLN A 436 -2.52 10.00 30.09
C GLN A 436 -3.10 11.22 29.38
N VAL A 437 -2.34 12.31 29.37
CA VAL A 437 -2.74 13.58 28.77
C VAL A 437 -1.94 13.79 27.49
N ILE A 438 -2.64 14.10 26.41
CA ILE A 438 -2.06 14.40 25.10
C ILE A 438 -2.51 15.80 24.70
N LYS A 439 -1.57 16.68 24.33
CA LYS A 439 -1.86 18.01 23.80
C LYS A 439 -1.55 18.04 22.30
N VAL A 440 -2.51 18.52 21.53
CA VAL A 440 -2.39 18.74 20.09
C VAL A 440 -2.60 20.23 19.83
N ASN A 441 -1.54 20.90 19.38
CA ASN A 441 -1.58 22.31 19.01
C ASN A 441 -1.70 22.43 17.49
N ASN A 442 -2.63 23.25 17.00
CA ASN A 442 -2.76 23.57 15.59
C ASN A 442 -2.26 25.01 15.32
N PRO A 443 -0.99 25.20 14.91
CA PRO A 443 -0.43 26.52 14.64
C PRO A 443 -0.96 27.14 13.33
N SER A 444 -1.60 26.35 12.46
CA SER A 444 -2.24 26.81 11.23
C SER A 444 -3.74 26.89 11.41
N THR A 445 -4.32 28.09 11.39
CA THR A 445 -5.78 28.32 11.47
C THR A 445 -6.56 27.88 10.22
N THR A 446 -6.00 26.97 9.41
CA THR A 446 -6.63 26.31 8.29
C THR A 446 -7.45 25.11 8.74
N GLU A 447 -8.60 24.88 8.08
CA GLU A 447 -9.48 23.71 8.30
C GLU A 447 -8.88 22.43 7.71
N ASP A 448 -7.72 22.00 8.22
CA ASP A 448 -7.12 20.70 7.90
C ASP A 448 -7.97 19.58 8.49
N GLU A 449 -8.70 18.80 7.68
CA GLU A 449 -9.42 17.58 8.09
C GLU A 449 -8.48 16.42 8.53
N ASN A 450 -7.20 16.70 8.77
CA ASN A 450 -6.16 15.69 8.96
C ASN A 450 -6.26 15.05 10.36
N ALA A 451 -6.71 13.80 10.41
CA ALA A 451 -6.91 13.06 11.66
C ALA A 451 -5.60 12.72 12.40
N VAL A 452 -5.67 12.72 13.73
CA VAL A 452 -4.64 12.18 14.63
C VAL A 452 -4.87 10.69 14.79
N ILE A 453 -3.85 9.87 14.51
CA ILE A 453 -3.95 8.41 14.67
C ILE A 453 -3.40 8.06 16.05
N MET A 454 -4.22 7.41 16.86
CA MET A 454 -3.86 6.91 18.19
C MET A 454 -3.83 5.39 18.20
N ALA A 455 -2.88 4.80 18.91
CA ALA A 455 -2.75 3.37 19.08
C ALA A 455 -2.34 3.03 20.52
N SER A 456 -2.85 1.92 21.04
CA SER A 456 -2.51 1.41 22.36
C SER A 456 -2.16 -0.07 22.30
N LYS A 457 -1.11 -0.45 23.02
CA LYS A 457 -0.59 -1.81 23.14
C LYS A 457 -0.28 -2.11 24.60
N TRP A 458 -0.60 -3.31 25.05
CA TRP A 458 -0.37 -3.75 26.42
C TRP A 458 -0.26 -5.28 26.50
N PHE A 459 0.25 -5.79 27.62
CA PHE A 459 0.43 -7.22 27.85
C PHE A 459 -0.32 -7.65 29.11
N GLY A 460 -0.83 -8.88 29.10
CA GLY A 460 -1.48 -9.49 30.26
C GLY A 460 -0.56 -10.49 30.93
N SER A 461 -0.38 -10.36 32.25
CA SER A 461 0.32 -11.36 33.06
C SER A 461 -0.63 -12.49 33.45
N THR A 462 -0.44 -13.69 32.88
CA THR A 462 -1.18 -14.90 33.24
C THR A 462 -0.26 -15.89 33.95
N GLY A 463 -0.03 -15.67 35.24
CA GLY A 463 0.84 -16.50 36.07
C GLY A 463 2.34 -16.28 35.84
N PRO A 464 3.21 -16.97 36.60
CA PRO A 464 4.64 -16.69 36.60
C PRO A 464 5.30 -17.08 35.27
N GLY A 465 5.74 -16.08 34.50
CA GLY A 465 6.67 -16.25 33.38
C GLY A 465 6.07 -16.28 31.97
N ARG A 466 4.78 -15.98 31.78
CA ARG A 466 4.19 -15.83 30.43
C ARG A 466 3.41 -14.52 30.28
N ASN A 467 4.05 -13.52 29.65
CA ASN A 467 3.36 -12.36 29.12
C ASN A 467 2.68 -12.77 27.81
N LYS A 468 1.34 -12.77 27.77
CA LYS A 468 0.60 -12.96 26.51
C LYS A 468 0.29 -11.58 25.91
N SER A 469 0.60 -11.39 24.63
CA SER A 469 0.18 -10.20 23.89
C SER A 469 -1.34 -10.12 23.85
N LEU A 470 -1.89 -9.01 24.33
CA LEU A 470 -3.31 -8.70 24.21
C LEU A 470 -3.54 -7.86 22.94
N PRO A 471 -4.75 -7.89 22.35
CA PRO A 471 -5.02 -7.20 21.10
C PRO A 471 -4.79 -5.69 21.22
N SER A 472 -3.98 -5.14 20.32
CA SER A 472 -3.78 -3.70 20.19
C SER A 472 -5.02 -3.01 19.62
N SER A 473 -5.32 -1.80 20.09
CA SER A 473 -6.38 -0.97 19.51
C SER A 473 -5.79 0.22 18.77
N SER A 474 -6.42 0.63 17.66
CA SER A 474 -6.09 1.85 16.93
C SER A 474 -7.37 2.63 16.63
N VAL A 475 -7.31 3.95 16.80
CA VAL A 475 -8.43 4.88 16.64
C VAL A 475 -7.93 6.14 15.94
N ALA A 476 -8.59 6.53 14.85
CA ALA A 476 -8.40 7.83 14.23
C ALA A 476 -9.32 8.84 14.92
N VAL A 477 -8.75 9.94 15.42
CA VAL A 477 -9.46 11.02 16.10
C VAL A 477 -9.14 12.32 15.37
N THR A 478 -10.13 12.94 14.72
CA THR A 478 -9.96 14.30 14.19
C THR A 478 -10.09 15.30 15.34
N PRO A 479 -9.06 16.11 15.64
CA PRO A 479 -9.12 17.06 16.74
C PRO A 479 -10.12 18.18 16.40
N PRO A 480 -11.00 18.59 17.33
CA PRO A 480 -11.93 19.69 17.09
C PRO A 480 -11.18 21.02 16.91
N VAL A 481 -11.44 21.70 15.80
CA VAL A 481 -10.83 23.00 15.49
C VAL A 481 -11.53 24.11 16.28
N ALA A 482 -10.74 24.99 16.90
CA ALA A 482 -11.24 26.15 17.64
C ALA A 482 -11.61 27.31 16.68
N SER A 483 -12.68 27.15 15.90
CA SER A 483 -13.24 28.26 15.12
C SER A 483 -14.20 29.10 15.97
N MET A 484 -13.84 30.36 16.23
CA MET A 484 -14.79 31.38 16.71
C MET A 484 -15.65 31.87 15.54
N SER A 485 -16.58 31.04 15.06
CA SER A 485 -17.70 31.47 14.23
C SER A 485 -18.96 30.67 14.56
N SER A 486 -20.13 31.22 14.22
CA SER A 486 -21.40 30.87 14.84
C SER A 486 -22.00 29.50 14.44
N ASN A 487 -22.60 28.84 15.43
CA ASN A 487 -23.77 27.95 15.28
C ASN A 487 -23.64 26.65 14.45
N HIS A 488 -22.46 26.08 14.20
CA HIS A 488 -22.34 24.70 13.69
C HIS A 488 -21.61 23.79 14.69
N ASN A 489 -22.22 22.62 14.98
CA ASN A 489 -21.62 21.60 15.84
C ASN A 489 -20.33 21.07 15.18
N PRO A 490 -19.22 20.93 15.93
CA PRO A 490 -18.02 20.27 15.42
C PRO A 490 -18.33 18.78 15.18
N HIS A 491 -18.46 18.39 13.90
CA HIS A 491 -18.65 17.00 13.51
C HIS A 491 -17.35 16.21 13.68
N LEU A 492 -17.21 15.50 14.80
CA LEU A 492 -16.14 14.54 15.01
C LEU A 492 -16.37 13.31 14.09
N LEU A 493 -15.63 13.21 12.99
CA LEU A 493 -15.84 12.20 11.96
C LEU A 493 -14.97 10.96 12.23
N LEU A 494 -15.50 9.99 12.99
CA LEU A 494 -14.79 8.74 13.26
C LEU A 494 -14.88 7.75 12.08
N LEU A 495 -13.72 7.38 11.53
CA LEU A 495 -13.56 6.17 10.73
C LEU A 495 -13.11 5.02 11.62
N LEU A 496 -14.07 4.35 12.27
CA LEU A 496 -13.84 3.02 12.83
C LEU A 496 -13.74 2.00 11.68
N HIS A 497 -12.53 1.79 11.18
CA HIS A 497 -12.25 0.56 10.43
C HIS A 497 -12.06 -0.59 11.43
N PRO A 498 -12.95 -1.59 11.49
CA PRO A 498 -12.60 -2.88 12.08
C PRO A 498 -11.59 -3.54 11.15
N GLN A 499 -10.31 -3.22 11.31
CA GLN A 499 -9.26 -4.09 10.78
C GLN A 499 -9.47 -5.46 11.41
N SER A 500 -9.60 -6.46 10.54
CA SER A 500 -9.76 -7.85 10.91
C SER A 500 -8.67 -8.26 11.91
N THR A 501 -9.04 -9.12 12.85
CA THR A 501 -8.11 -9.90 13.66
C THR A 501 -6.91 -10.32 12.83
N ILE A 502 -5.72 -9.82 13.19
CA ILE A 502 -4.47 -10.45 12.78
C ILE A 502 -4.55 -11.88 13.34
N PRO A 503 -4.49 -12.93 12.51
CA PRO A 503 -4.41 -14.29 13.04
C PRO A 503 -3.09 -14.44 13.79
N ASP A 504 -3.13 -15.03 14.98
CA ASP A 504 -1.92 -15.37 15.74
C ASP A 504 -1.07 -16.36 14.92
N THR A 505 0.12 -15.92 14.52
CA THR A 505 1.27 -16.76 14.11
C THR A 505 2.49 -16.32 14.89
#